data_AF-A0A1B9NGZ2-F1
#
_entry.id   AF-A0A1B9NGZ2-F1
#
_cell.length_a   1.000
_cell.length_b   1.000
_cell.length_c   1.000
_cell.angle_alpha   90.00
_cell.angle_beta   90.00
_cell.angle_gamma   90.00
#
_symmetry.space_group_name_H-M   'P 1'
#
loop_
_entity.id
_entity.type
_entity.pdbx_description
1 polymer ?
#
loop_
_entity_poly.entity_id
_entity_poly.type
_entity_poly.pdbx_seq_one_letter_code
_entity_poly.pdbx_strand_id
1 'polypeptide(L)'
;MCKFYDHERYVTIYHYDEKDKYFTHHEENCYQPAGIGLPANSTDIPVPDGELPSGFIYVFENEQWTAKKDVFKKNRASNMSEENYIYQENLPPYFTIDTFDFHKMPQYEKIENFTNPQLQSLILTYRYLHIQNEFIEVIDFHEKYVKNIQNIGMIFPQDRNPAIMYRLKTESLILSIRSLFDELVQLTYITCYKSIFIKDSQIKVDCIGDLFSPKKVTNYPLCKKIILGDDINYQQDSSGFLKMINNLFNSIKHSFIHYEVYNSFPPETPNVISLYKKQNDFSSGKVIFFNHSLFQIMFGFKSNFNRIINNQKEFLLNRK
;
A
#
# COMPACT_ATOMS: atom_id res chain seq x y z
N MET A 1 -7.91 23.78 -34.42
CA MET A 1 -7.65 23.37 -35.81
C MET A 1 -6.35 22.58 -35.80
N CYS A 2 -6.35 21.32 -36.24
CA CYS A 2 -5.10 20.59 -36.45
C CYS A 2 -4.38 21.21 -37.66
N LYS A 3 -3.18 21.76 -37.46
CA LYS A 3 -2.29 22.14 -38.57
C LYS A 3 -1.75 20.84 -39.17
N PHE A 4 -2.12 20.55 -40.41
CA PHE A 4 -1.59 19.44 -41.18
C PHE A 4 -0.37 19.93 -41.95
N TYR A 5 0.65 19.07 -42.06
CA TYR A 5 1.89 19.37 -42.78
C TYR A 5 1.98 18.49 -44.02
N ASP A 6 2.28 19.09 -45.18
CA ASP A 6 2.33 18.40 -46.47
C ASP A 6 3.68 17.72 -46.77
N HIS A 7 4.57 17.63 -45.77
CA HIS A 7 5.91 17.05 -45.91
C HIS A 7 6.30 16.28 -44.65
N GLU A 8 7.21 15.32 -44.82
CA GLU A 8 7.81 14.56 -43.72
C GLU A 8 8.85 15.42 -42.99
N ARG A 9 8.86 15.35 -41.66
CA ARG A 9 9.84 16.08 -40.84
C ARG A 9 10.17 15.36 -39.54
N TYR A 10 11.32 15.70 -38.97
CA TYR A 10 11.62 15.45 -37.56
C TYR A 10 11.33 16.73 -36.78
N VAL A 11 10.57 16.62 -35.71
CA VAL A 11 10.11 17.78 -34.93
C VAL A 11 10.25 17.51 -33.44
N THR A 12 10.52 18.57 -32.68
CA THR A 12 10.42 18.53 -31.22
C THR A 12 8.99 18.88 -30.82
N ILE A 13 8.35 18.01 -30.06
CA ILE A 13 6.94 18.14 -29.67
C ILE A 13 6.88 18.58 -28.21
N TYR A 14 6.25 19.71 -27.94
CA TYR A 14 6.04 20.25 -26.59
C TYR A 14 4.61 19.94 -26.15
N HIS A 15 4.48 19.20 -25.06
CA HIS A 15 3.19 18.77 -24.53
C HIS A 15 2.70 19.71 -23.43
N TYR A 16 1.40 19.96 -23.43
CA TYR A 16 0.74 20.75 -22.40
C TYR A 16 -0.48 20.03 -21.83
N ASP A 17 -0.87 20.39 -20.61
CA ASP A 17 -2.07 19.87 -19.96
C ASP A 17 -3.32 20.14 -20.81
N GLU A 18 -4.21 19.16 -20.94
CA GLU A 18 -5.39 19.29 -21.80
C GLU A 18 -6.31 20.46 -21.40
N LYS A 19 -6.48 20.72 -20.10
CA LYS A 19 -7.44 21.71 -19.60
C LYS A 19 -6.76 23.03 -19.32
N ASP A 20 -5.68 22.99 -18.56
CA ASP A 20 -5.01 24.15 -18.02
C ASP A 20 -3.86 24.64 -18.92
N LYS A 21 -3.51 23.86 -19.96
CA LYS A 21 -2.52 24.20 -21.00
C LYS A 21 -1.12 24.53 -20.48
N TYR A 22 -0.79 24.25 -19.22
CA TYR A 22 0.56 24.44 -18.71
C TYR A 22 1.52 23.42 -19.32
N PHE A 23 2.78 23.84 -19.54
CA PHE A 23 3.83 22.97 -20.08
C PHE A 23 4.07 21.74 -19.18
N THR A 24 4.21 20.56 -19.78
CA THR A 24 4.42 19.31 -19.05
C THR A 24 5.81 18.72 -19.32
N HIS A 25 6.11 18.43 -20.58
CA HIS A 25 7.36 17.82 -21.04
C HIS A 25 7.50 18.04 -22.55
N HIS A 26 8.65 17.68 -23.11
CA HIS A 26 8.89 17.66 -24.55
C HIS A 26 9.51 16.34 -25.00
N GLU A 27 9.27 15.99 -26.26
CA GLU A 27 9.88 14.86 -26.95
C GLU A 27 10.74 15.40 -28.10
N GLU A 28 11.99 14.97 -28.18
CA GLU A 28 12.93 15.41 -29.22
C GLU A 28 13.00 14.40 -30.37
N ASN A 29 13.23 14.91 -31.59
CA ASN A 29 13.44 14.11 -32.79
C ASN A 29 12.28 13.15 -33.13
N CYS A 30 11.04 13.58 -32.95
CA CYS A 30 9.86 12.79 -33.32
C CYS A 30 9.65 12.81 -34.83
N TYR A 31 9.61 11.63 -35.46
CA TYR A 31 9.30 11.49 -36.87
C TYR A 31 7.80 11.74 -37.13
N GLN A 32 7.49 12.73 -37.97
CA GLN A 32 6.14 13.08 -38.37
C GLN A 32 5.95 12.84 -39.89
N PRO A 33 5.16 11.83 -40.28
CA PRO A 33 4.78 11.61 -41.68
C PRO A 33 3.91 12.74 -42.24
N ALA A 34 3.99 12.95 -43.56
CA ALA A 34 3.13 13.90 -44.26
C ALA A 34 1.63 13.58 -44.04
N GLY A 35 0.82 14.61 -43.82
CA GLY A 35 -0.62 14.48 -43.57
C GLY A 35 -1.00 14.10 -42.14
N ILE A 36 -0.04 13.91 -41.22
CA ILE A 36 -0.31 13.63 -39.81
C ILE A 36 -0.10 14.91 -38.97
N GLY A 37 -1.12 15.32 -38.22
CA GLY A 37 -1.04 16.45 -37.29
C GLY A 37 -0.21 16.13 -36.05
N LEU A 38 0.02 17.13 -35.20
CA LEU A 38 0.65 16.89 -33.89
C LEU A 38 -0.29 16.08 -32.97
N PRO A 39 0.26 15.33 -31.99
CA PRO A 39 -0.54 14.71 -30.93
C PRO A 39 -1.50 15.70 -30.26
N ALA A 40 -2.61 15.20 -29.73
CA ALA A 40 -3.53 16.04 -28.98
C ALA A 40 -2.80 16.74 -27.81
N ASN A 41 -3.14 18.00 -27.59
CA ASN A 41 -2.55 18.83 -26.53
C ASN A 41 -1.03 18.99 -26.62
N SER A 42 -0.53 19.20 -27.85
CA SER A 42 0.87 19.48 -28.09
C SER A 42 1.07 20.58 -29.14
N THR A 43 2.28 21.14 -29.17
CA THR A 43 2.71 22.17 -30.12
C THR A 43 4.16 21.91 -30.54
N ASP A 44 4.54 22.37 -31.72
CA ASP A 44 5.92 22.44 -32.20
C ASP A 44 6.57 23.81 -31.92
N ILE A 45 5.86 24.70 -31.20
CA ILE A 45 6.38 25.99 -30.75
C ILE A 45 7.21 25.77 -29.47
N PRO A 46 8.49 26.15 -29.47
CA PRO A 46 9.35 25.96 -28.31
C PRO A 46 8.92 26.81 -27.12
N VAL A 47 9.07 26.25 -25.93
CA VAL A 47 8.95 27.00 -24.68
C VAL A 47 10.06 28.07 -24.66
N PRO A 48 9.77 29.33 -24.28
CA PRO A 48 10.75 30.41 -24.33
C PRO A 48 11.99 30.11 -23.47
N ASP A 49 13.16 30.39 -24.04
CA ASP A 49 14.44 30.27 -23.35
C ASP A 49 14.57 31.36 -22.28
N GLY A 50 14.43 30.97 -21.02
CA GLY A 50 14.57 31.88 -19.88
C GLY A 50 14.12 31.27 -18.57
N GLU A 51 14.87 31.53 -17.50
CA GLU A 51 14.43 31.17 -16.15
C GLU A 51 13.17 31.95 -15.78
N LEU A 52 12.09 31.22 -15.47
CA LEU A 52 10.88 31.82 -14.96
C LEU A 52 11.11 32.34 -13.53
N PRO A 53 10.47 33.46 -13.15
CA PRO A 53 10.40 33.86 -11.75
C PRO A 53 9.82 32.73 -10.89
N SER A 54 10.32 32.61 -9.65
CA SER A 54 9.84 31.58 -8.72
C SER A 54 8.32 31.61 -8.57
N GLY A 55 7.70 30.44 -8.77
CA GLY A 55 6.24 30.29 -8.72
C GLY A 55 5.49 30.63 -10.02
N PHE A 56 6.16 30.74 -11.16
CA PHE A 56 5.53 30.86 -12.48
C PHE A 56 5.71 29.59 -13.33
N ILE A 57 4.82 29.36 -14.29
CA ILE A 57 4.91 28.32 -15.32
C ILE A 57 4.45 28.87 -16.68
N TYR A 58 4.96 28.31 -17.78
CA TYR A 58 4.45 28.57 -19.12
C TYR A 58 3.13 27.86 -19.39
N VAL A 59 2.17 28.59 -19.95
CA VAL A 59 0.84 28.13 -20.34
C VAL A 59 0.61 28.46 -21.81
N PHE A 60 0.18 27.46 -22.59
CA PHE A 60 0.00 27.60 -24.03
C PHE A 60 -1.39 28.16 -24.36
N GLU A 61 -1.46 29.44 -24.71
CA GLU A 61 -2.69 30.16 -25.03
C GLU A 61 -2.49 31.02 -26.27
N ASN A 62 -3.50 31.09 -27.13
CA ASN A 62 -3.46 31.89 -28.36
C ASN A 62 -2.22 31.60 -29.23
N GLU A 63 -1.87 30.32 -29.38
CA GLU A 63 -0.70 29.84 -30.14
C GLU A 63 0.66 30.34 -29.62
N GLN A 64 0.76 30.69 -28.33
CA GLN A 64 2.02 31.13 -27.72
C GLN A 64 2.14 30.69 -26.25
N TRP A 65 3.37 30.57 -25.78
CA TRP A 65 3.68 30.30 -24.38
C TRP A 65 3.67 31.59 -23.56
N THR A 66 2.79 31.64 -22.57
CA THR A 66 2.65 32.79 -21.67
C THR A 66 3.05 32.39 -20.26
N ALA A 67 3.93 33.15 -19.63
CA ALA A 67 4.27 32.95 -18.23
C ALA A 67 3.10 33.36 -17.31
N LYS A 68 2.61 32.42 -16.51
CA LYS A 68 1.54 32.65 -15.52
C LYS A 68 1.96 32.18 -14.14
N LYS A 69 1.40 32.82 -13.11
CA LYS A 69 1.57 32.36 -11.73
C LYS A 69 1.05 30.93 -11.62
N ASP A 70 1.82 30.07 -10.98
CA ASP A 70 1.48 28.68 -10.80
C ASP A 70 0.41 28.51 -9.72
N VAL A 71 -0.84 28.60 -10.16
CA VAL A 71 -2.03 28.36 -9.35
C VAL A 71 -2.75 27.06 -9.74
N PHE A 72 -2.17 26.32 -10.69
CA PHE A 72 -2.77 25.11 -11.24
C PHE A 72 -2.65 23.96 -10.25
N LYS A 73 -3.70 23.14 -10.18
CA LYS A 73 -3.67 21.89 -9.42
C LYS A 73 -2.90 20.84 -10.21
N LYS A 74 -1.60 21.02 -10.28
CA LYS A 74 -0.69 20.08 -10.92
C LYS A 74 -0.67 18.78 -10.12
N ASN A 75 -0.94 17.66 -10.77
CA ASN A 75 -0.54 16.34 -10.29
C ASN A 75 0.98 16.21 -10.45
N ARG A 76 1.76 17.00 -9.72
CA ARG A 76 3.20 16.89 -9.78
C ARG A 76 3.60 15.56 -9.15
N ALA A 77 4.38 14.75 -9.87
CA ALA A 77 5.17 13.67 -9.29
C ALA A 77 5.99 14.16 -8.07
N SER A 78 6.34 15.46 -8.02
CA SER A 78 7.01 16.11 -6.89
C SER A 78 6.19 16.22 -5.60
N ASN A 79 4.89 15.89 -5.61
CA ASN A 79 4.05 15.84 -4.41
C ASN A 79 3.78 14.40 -3.95
N MET A 80 4.45 13.42 -4.57
CA MET A 80 4.37 12.03 -4.17
C MET A 80 5.40 11.74 -3.09
N SER A 81 4.96 11.21 -1.95
CA SER A 81 5.85 10.67 -0.93
C SER A 81 5.83 9.15 -1.02
N GLU A 82 6.99 8.54 -1.28
CA GLU A 82 7.10 7.09 -1.25
C GLU A 82 7.18 6.58 0.20
N GLU A 83 6.36 5.58 0.52
CA GLU A 83 6.45 4.82 1.75
C GLU A 83 6.94 3.42 1.42
N ASN A 84 8.08 3.06 2.00
CA ASN A 84 8.72 1.75 1.85
C ASN A 84 8.98 1.16 3.23
N TYR A 85 8.79 -0.15 3.38
CA TYR A 85 8.91 -0.83 4.65
C TYR A 85 10.18 -1.66 4.62
N ILE A 86 11.04 -1.41 5.59
CA ILE A 86 12.33 -2.06 5.71
C ILE A 86 12.31 -2.84 7.02
N TYR A 87 12.31 -4.16 6.90
CA TYR A 87 12.59 -5.05 8.03
C TYR A 87 14.04 -4.83 8.46
N GLN A 88 14.22 -4.56 9.75
CA GLN A 88 15.49 -4.05 10.27
C GLN A 88 16.54 -5.14 10.53
N GLU A 89 16.15 -6.41 10.56
CA GLU A 89 17.09 -7.51 10.78
C GLU A 89 17.65 -8.03 9.45
N ASN A 90 18.81 -8.69 9.51
CA ASN A 90 19.42 -9.33 8.36
C ASN A 90 18.46 -10.36 7.77
N LEU A 91 18.00 -10.11 6.55
CA LEU A 91 17.13 -11.05 5.86
C LEU A 91 17.89 -12.35 5.58
N PRO A 92 17.32 -13.51 5.91
CA PRO A 92 17.90 -14.77 5.48
C PRO A 92 17.89 -14.84 3.95
N PRO A 93 18.84 -15.58 3.35
CA PRO A 93 18.98 -15.64 1.89
C PRO A 93 17.80 -16.32 1.19
N TYR A 94 16.96 -17.04 1.93
CA TYR A 94 15.76 -17.70 1.43
C TYR A 94 14.64 -17.61 2.46
N PHE A 95 13.40 -17.60 1.96
CA PHE A 95 12.22 -17.66 2.80
C PHE A 95 11.91 -19.13 3.15
N THR A 96 11.71 -19.42 4.43
CA THR A 96 11.24 -20.72 4.92
C THR A 96 9.84 -20.58 5.48
N ILE A 97 8.97 -21.57 5.34
CA ILE A 97 7.73 -21.61 6.09
C ILE A 97 8.05 -21.97 7.54
N ASP A 98 7.60 -21.16 8.48
CA ASP A 98 7.69 -21.48 9.91
C ASP A 98 6.57 -22.43 10.27
N THR A 99 6.91 -23.48 11.00
CA THR A 99 5.92 -24.26 11.72
C THR A 99 5.56 -23.53 13.02
N PHE A 100 4.28 -23.47 13.34
CA PHE A 100 3.81 -22.94 14.61
C PHE A 100 2.90 -23.98 15.27
N ASP A 101 3.21 -24.33 16.51
CA ASP A 101 2.42 -25.26 17.29
C ASP A 101 1.32 -24.48 18.01
N PHE A 102 0.06 -24.86 17.82
CA PHE A 102 -1.06 -24.18 18.46
C PHE A 102 -1.02 -24.26 19.99
N HIS A 103 -0.31 -25.24 20.57
CA HIS A 103 -0.04 -25.29 22.01
C HIS A 103 0.86 -24.15 22.50
N LYS A 104 1.57 -23.49 21.58
CA LYS A 104 2.30 -22.24 21.84
C LYS A 104 1.41 -21.01 21.72
N MET A 105 0.11 -21.12 21.50
CA MET A 105 -0.79 -19.95 21.59
C MET A 105 -1.06 -19.59 23.06
N PRO A 106 -1.40 -18.32 23.37
CA PRO A 106 -1.86 -17.94 24.70
C PRO A 106 -3.13 -18.71 25.08
N GLN A 107 -3.31 -18.98 26.36
CA GLN A 107 -4.53 -19.60 26.87
C GLN A 107 -5.64 -18.56 26.96
N TYR A 108 -6.35 -18.35 25.84
CA TYR A 108 -7.44 -17.40 25.79
C TYR A 108 -8.63 -17.84 26.65
N GLU A 109 -9.32 -16.85 27.20
CA GLU A 109 -10.50 -17.10 28.00
C GLU A 109 -11.71 -17.47 27.13
N LYS A 110 -12.51 -18.41 27.62
CA LYS A 110 -13.79 -18.76 26.98
C LYS A 110 -14.81 -17.66 27.21
N ILE A 111 -15.41 -17.17 26.13
CA ILE A 111 -16.71 -16.51 26.18
C ILE A 111 -17.78 -17.60 26.23
N GLU A 112 -18.47 -17.68 27.37
CA GLU A 112 -19.51 -18.67 27.63
C GLU A 112 -20.54 -18.72 26.50
N ASN A 113 -20.89 -19.92 26.06
CA ASN A 113 -21.85 -20.20 24.98
C ASN A 113 -21.49 -19.70 23.56
N PHE A 114 -20.45 -18.87 23.38
CA PHE A 114 -20.12 -18.29 22.07
C PHE A 114 -18.80 -18.80 21.48
N THR A 115 -17.82 -19.19 22.30
CA THR A 115 -16.47 -19.47 21.80
C THR A 115 -15.88 -20.76 22.34
N ASN A 116 -14.98 -21.33 21.54
CA ASN A 116 -14.06 -22.38 21.95
C ASN A 116 -12.62 -21.85 21.78
N PRO A 117 -11.92 -21.47 22.88
CA PRO A 117 -10.58 -20.90 22.81
C PRO A 117 -9.54 -21.80 22.13
N GLN A 118 -9.66 -23.12 22.29
CA GLN A 118 -8.74 -24.07 21.63
C GLN A 118 -8.94 -24.05 20.12
N LEU A 119 -10.20 -23.99 19.66
CA LEU A 119 -10.51 -23.86 18.24
C LEU A 119 -10.01 -22.51 17.68
N GLN A 120 -10.17 -21.41 18.42
CA GLN A 120 -9.64 -20.10 18.00
C GLN A 120 -8.12 -20.13 17.83
N SER A 121 -7.40 -20.68 18.82
CA SER A 121 -5.94 -20.86 18.74
C SER A 121 -5.52 -21.75 17.57
N LEU A 122 -6.26 -22.84 17.33
CA LEU A 122 -6.02 -23.74 16.20
C LEU A 122 -6.21 -23.01 14.86
N ILE A 123 -7.33 -22.32 14.68
CA ILE A 123 -7.64 -21.59 13.44
C ILE A 123 -6.64 -20.47 13.20
N LEU A 124 -6.26 -19.69 14.21
CA LEU A 124 -5.22 -18.65 14.07
C LEU A 124 -3.88 -19.24 13.63
N THR A 125 -3.52 -20.40 14.16
CA THR A 125 -2.30 -21.12 13.76
C THR A 125 -2.38 -21.55 12.29
N TYR A 126 -3.51 -22.12 11.86
CA TYR A 126 -3.71 -22.46 10.44
C TYR A 126 -3.73 -21.24 9.53
N ARG A 127 -4.31 -20.11 9.96
CA ARG A 127 -4.29 -18.85 9.20
C ARG A 127 -2.87 -18.31 9.07
N TYR A 128 -2.07 -18.38 10.13
CA TYR A 128 -0.64 -18.02 10.10
C TYR A 128 0.14 -18.85 9.07
N LEU A 129 -0.09 -20.16 9.02
CA LEU A 129 0.51 -21.04 8.02
C LEU A 129 -0.01 -20.76 6.60
N HIS A 130 -1.32 -20.54 6.47
CA HIS A 130 -1.96 -20.27 5.19
C HIS A 130 -1.43 -18.99 4.54
N ILE A 131 -1.25 -17.91 5.31
CA ILE A 131 -0.66 -16.65 4.83
C ILE A 131 0.75 -16.86 4.27
N GLN A 132 1.56 -17.71 4.91
CA GLN A 132 2.90 -18.01 4.42
C GLN A 132 2.86 -18.80 3.10
N ASN A 133 1.91 -19.74 2.96
CA ASN A 133 1.70 -20.46 1.70
C ASN A 133 1.18 -19.54 0.60
N GLU A 134 0.20 -18.68 0.90
CA GLU A 134 -0.33 -17.65 -0.02
C GLU A 134 0.80 -16.75 -0.53
N PHE A 135 1.74 -16.38 0.34
CA PHE A 135 2.94 -15.66 -0.06
C PHE A 135 3.81 -16.44 -1.04
N ILE A 136 4.12 -17.71 -0.79
CA ILE A 136 4.89 -18.53 -1.74
C ILE A 136 4.18 -18.59 -3.10
N GLU A 137 2.86 -18.81 -3.11
CA GLU A 137 2.07 -18.83 -4.34
C GLU A 137 2.14 -17.50 -5.10
N VAL A 138 2.16 -16.36 -4.39
CA VAL A 138 2.31 -15.03 -4.99
C VAL A 138 3.71 -14.85 -5.60
N ILE A 139 4.76 -15.30 -4.90
CA ILE A 139 6.14 -15.24 -5.40
C ILE A 139 6.31 -16.11 -6.64
N ASP A 140 5.84 -17.37 -6.59
CA ASP A 140 5.90 -18.29 -7.72
C ASP A 140 5.12 -17.75 -8.93
N PHE A 141 3.97 -17.11 -8.68
CA PHE A 141 3.20 -16.45 -9.73
C PHE A 141 3.96 -15.26 -10.35
N HIS A 142 4.62 -14.44 -9.54
CA HIS A 142 5.44 -13.32 -10.03
C HIS A 142 6.59 -13.82 -10.91
N GLU A 143 7.37 -14.77 -10.42
CA GLU A 143 8.52 -15.33 -11.13
C GLU A 143 8.11 -15.98 -12.45
N LYS A 144 6.98 -16.69 -12.46
CA LYS A 144 6.51 -17.41 -13.66
C LYS A 144 5.87 -16.49 -14.70
N TYR A 145 5.13 -15.47 -14.29
CA TYR A 145 4.27 -14.73 -15.21
C TYR A 145 4.51 -13.21 -15.26
N VAL A 146 5.08 -12.59 -14.24
CA VAL A 146 5.20 -11.12 -14.14
C VAL A 146 6.60 -10.63 -14.49
N LYS A 147 7.64 -11.31 -13.99
CA LYS A 147 9.04 -10.93 -14.12
C LYS A 147 9.50 -10.64 -15.55
N ASN A 148 8.97 -11.39 -16.52
CA ASN A 148 9.34 -11.30 -17.93
C ASN A 148 8.36 -10.48 -18.78
N ILE A 149 7.39 -9.78 -18.16
CA ILE A 149 6.48 -8.90 -18.90
C ILE A 149 7.27 -7.67 -19.36
N GLN A 150 7.61 -7.64 -20.65
CA GLN A 150 8.36 -6.54 -21.27
C GLN A 150 7.46 -5.45 -21.87
N ASN A 151 6.19 -5.77 -22.18
CA ASN A 151 5.35 -4.87 -22.98
C ASN A 151 3.88 -4.88 -22.55
N ILE A 152 3.38 -3.70 -22.18
CA ILE A 152 2.02 -3.43 -21.66
C ILE A 152 0.94 -3.70 -22.73
N GLY A 153 1.33 -3.68 -24.01
CA GLY A 153 0.44 -3.91 -25.16
C GLY A 153 0.11 -5.37 -25.47
N MET A 154 0.62 -6.34 -24.69
CA MET A 154 0.12 -7.72 -24.81
C MET A 154 -1.33 -7.75 -24.34
N ILE A 155 -2.24 -7.80 -25.31
CA ILE A 155 -3.66 -8.08 -25.09
C ILE A 155 -3.74 -9.50 -24.54
N PHE A 156 -3.57 -9.65 -23.24
CA PHE A 156 -3.96 -10.87 -22.56
C PHE A 156 -5.50 -10.98 -22.69
N PRO A 157 -6.03 -12.19 -22.87
CA PRO A 157 -7.47 -12.42 -22.72
C PRO A 157 -7.97 -11.74 -21.43
N GLN A 158 -9.12 -11.05 -21.49
CA GLN A 158 -9.62 -10.24 -20.36
C GLN A 158 -9.71 -11.02 -19.04
N ASP A 159 -9.85 -12.35 -19.12
CA ASP A 159 -9.94 -13.29 -18.01
C ASP A 159 -8.57 -13.73 -17.43
N ARG A 160 -7.42 -13.34 -18.02
CA ARG A 160 -6.10 -13.87 -17.64
C ARG A 160 -4.95 -12.88 -17.65
N ASN A 161 -5.20 -11.58 -17.52
CA ASN A 161 -4.11 -10.60 -17.41
C ASN A 161 -3.25 -10.92 -16.15
N PRO A 162 -2.00 -11.42 -16.30
CA PRO A 162 -1.22 -11.88 -15.15
C PRO A 162 -0.89 -10.74 -14.19
N ALA A 163 -0.77 -9.54 -14.73
CA ALA A 163 -0.45 -8.34 -14.02
C ALA A 163 -1.60 -7.93 -13.06
N ILE A 164 -2.84 -7.99 -13.53
CA ILE A 164 -4.04 -7.81 -12.69
C ILE A 164 -4.17 -8.93 -11.67
N MET A 165 -3.97 -10.18 -12.09
CA MET A 165 -4.07 -11.34 -11.20
C MET A 165 -3.03 -11.31 -10.07
N TYR A 166 -1.80 -10.90 -10.38
CA TYR A 166 -0.77 -10.69 -9.37
C TYR A 166 -1.21 -9.67 -8.32
N ARG A 167 -1.79 -8.55 -8.74
CA ARG A 167 -2.30 -7.51 -7.82
C ARG A 167 -3.39 -8.02 -6.91
N LEU A 168 -4.42 -8.65 -7.47
CA LEU A 168 -5.50 -9.24 -6.69
C LEU A 168 -4.97 -10.25 -5.66
N LYS A 169 -3.97 -11.05 -6.03
CA LYS A 169 -3.29 -11.97 -5.10
C LYS A 169 -2.51 -11.22 -4.01
N THR A 170 -1.78 -10.14 -4.33
CA THR A 170 -1.11 -9.33 -3.31
C THR A 170 -2.10 -8.63 -2.37
N GLU A 171 -3.22 -8.12 -2.90
CA GLU A 171 -4.27 -7.48 -2.09
C GLU A 171 -4.94 -8.48 -1.15
N SER A 172 -5.23 -9.68 -1.64
CA SER A 172 -5.70 -10.81 -0.83
C SER A 172 -4.72 -11.12 0.31
N LEU A 173 -3.42 -11.22 0.00
CA LEU A 173 -2.39 -11.48 1.00
C LEU A 173 -2.35 -10.39 2.09
N ILE A 174 -2.42 -9.10 1.70
CA ILE A 174 -2.46 -7.99 2.66
C ILE A 174 -3.73 -8.03 3.52
N LEU A 175 -4.89 -8.36 2.93
CA LEU A 175 -6.14 -8.54 3.67
C LEU A 175 -6.04 -9.71 4.66
N SER A 176 -5.45 -10.84 4.27
CA SER A 176 -5.25 -12.02 5.11
C SER A 176 -4.38 -11.68 6.33
N ILE A 177 -3.24 -11.01 6.09
CA ILE A 177 -2.32 -10.51 7.14
C ILE A 177 -3.08 -9.58 8.09
N ARG A 178 -3.75 -8.56 7.54
CA ARG A 178 -4.47 -7.57 8.32
C ARG A 178 -5.53 -8.21 9.23
N SER A 179 -6.34 -9.08 8.65
CA SER A 179 -7.45 -9.73 9.34
C SER A 179 -6.98 -10.66 10.45
N LEU A 180 -5.81 -11.28 10.33
CA LEU A 180 -5.22 -12.09 11.40
C LEU A 180 -4.88 -11.23 12.62
N PHE A 181 -4.23 -10.08 12.39
CA PHE A 181 -3.89 -9.19 13.49
C PHE A 181 -5.12 -8.53 14.12
N ASP A 182 -6.15 -8.21 13.34
CA ASP A 182 -7.41 -7.70 13.90
C ASP A 182 -8.04 -8.72 14.86
N GLU A 183 -7.97 -10.02 14.54
CA GLU A 183 -8.42 -11.08 15.46
C GLU A 183 -7.54 -11.16 16.73
N LEU A 184 -6.22 -11.01 16.61
CA LEU A 184 -5.33 -10.93 17.78
C LEU A 184 -5.66 -9.72 18.67
N VAL A 185 -6.06 -8.59 18.08
CA VAL A 185 -6.53 -7.41 18.84
C VAL A 185 -7.81 -7.73 19.61
N GLN A 186 -8.78 -8.37 18.97
CA GLN A 186 -10.05 -8.79 19.61
C GLN A 186 -9.80 -9.73 20.79
N LEU A 187 -8.95 -10.75 20.59
CA LEU A 187 -8.59 -11.69 21.65
C LEU A 187 -7.85 -11.00 22.80
N THR A 188 -6.97 -10.04 22.49
CA THR A 188 -6.28 -9.22 23.51
C THR A 188 -7.29 -8.40 24.30
N TYR A 189 -8.27 -7.78 23.64
CA TYR A 189 -9.32 -7.01 24.31
C TYR A 189 -10.11 -7.87 25.30
N ILE A 190 -10.60 -9.04 24.85
CA ILE A 190 -11.35 -9.98 25.71
C ILE A 190 -10.48 -10.40 26.92
N THR A 191 -9.20 -10.69 26.67
CA THR A 191 -8.25 -11.12 27.70
C THR A 191 -7.95 -10.02 28.72
N CYS A 192 -7.81 -8.76 28.30
CA CYS A 192 -7.47 -7.64 29.18
C CYS A 192 -8.68 -7.05 29.91
N TYR A 193 -9.85 -7.09 29.28
CA TYR A 193 -11.03 -6.34 29.70
C TYR A 193 -12.26 -7.24 29.90
N LYS A 194 -12.05 -8.49 30.34
CA LYS A 194 -13.10 -9.50 30.52
C LYS A 194 -14.32 -8.99 31.30
N SER A 195 -14.11 -8.31 32.43
CA SER A 195 -15.21 -7.79 33.27
C SER A 195 -16.05 -6.74 32.54
N ILE A 196 -15.41 -5.87 31.76
CA ILE A 196 -16.09 -4.88 30.92
C ILE A 196 -16.85 -5.58 29.79
N PHE A 197 -16.22 -6.57 29.15
CA PHE A 197 -16.87 -7.37 28.11
C PHE A 197 -18.10 -8.11 28.63
N ILE A 198 -18.03 -8.77 29.80
CA ILE A 198 -19.17 -9.47 30.41
C ILE A 198 -20.32 -8.50 30.70
N LYS A 199 -20.00 -7.30 31.19
CA LYS A 199 -21.00 -6.28 31.51
C LYS A 199 -21.69 -5.73 30.25
N ASP A 200 -20.91 -5.39 29.23
CA ASP A 200 -21.40 -4.67 28.06
C ASP A 200 -21.78 -5.59 26.88
N SER A 201 -21.38 -6.87 26.92
CA SER A 201 -21.49 -7.85 25.83
C SER A 201 -20.95 -7.35 24.47
N GLN A 202 -19.92 -6.50 24.48
CA GLN A 202 -19.40 -5.86 23.28
C GLN A 202 -17.87 -5.76 23.27
N ILE A 203 -17.26 -6.09 22.13
CA ILE A 203 -15.85 -5.79 21.84
C ILE A 203 -15.72 -4.31 21.50
N LYS A 204 -14.93 -3.58 22.29
CA LYS A 204 -14.76 -2.12 22.12
C LYS A 204 -13.47 -1.75 21.40
N VAL A 205 -12.57 -2.70 21.15
CA VAL A 205 -11.35 -2.54 20.34
C VAL A 205 -11.25 -3.79 19.47
N ASP A 206 -11.51 -3.66 18.16
CA ASP A 206 -11.76 -4.80 17.27
C ASP A 206 -10.76 -4.96 16.12
N CYS A 207 -9.88 -3.99 15.93
CA CYS A 207 -8.90 -4.00 14.86
C CYS A 207 -7.64 -3.21 15.24
N ILE A 208 -6.54 -3.42 14.54
CA ILE A 208 -5.29 -2.65 14.72
C ILE A 208 -5.54 -1.14 14.53
N GLY A 209 -6.49 -0.77 13.66
CA GLY A 209 -6.84 0.63 13.40
C GLY A 209 -7.29 1.38 14.65
N ASP A 210 -8.05 0.69 15.52
CA ASP A 210 -8.51 1.23 16.80
C ASP A 210 -7.34 1.52 17.77
N LEU A 211 -6.20 0.82 17.64
CA LEU A 211 -5.02 1.04 18.48
C LEU A 211 -4.33 2.39 18.21
N PHE A 212 -4.69 3.05 17.11
CA PHE A 212 -4.22 4.38 16.74
C PHE A 212 -5.27 5.47 17.00
N SER A 213 -6.46 5.12 17.51
CA SER A 213 -7.51 6.08 17.84
C SER A 213 -7.30 6.65 19.25
N PRO A 214 -7.14 7.98 19.43
CA PRO A 214 -6.89 8.59 20.74
C PRO A 214 -7.92 8.18 21.80
N LYS A 215 -9.21 8.20 21.44
CA LYS A 215 -10.32 7.83 22.33
C LYS A 215 -10.21 6.37 22.81
N LYS A 216 -9.90 5.44 21.89
CA LYS A 216 -9.78 4.02 22.21
C LYS A 216 -8.53 3.75 23.05
N VAL A 217 -7.42 4.41 22.73
CA VAL A 217 -6.15 4.29 23.45
C VAL A 217 -6.27 4.78 24.90
N THR A 218 -6.99 5.89 25.14
CA THR A 218 -7.24 6.39 26.49
C THR A 218 -8.10 5.42 27.30
N ASN A 219 -9.15 4.86 26.70
CA ASN A 219 -10.10 4.00 27.42
C ASN A 219 -9.59 2.56 27.59
N TYR A 220 -8.79 2.06 26.66
CA TYR A 220 -8.33 0.67 26.59
C TYR A 220 -6.81 0.57 26.34
N PRO A 221 -5.97 1.15 27.21
CA PRO A 221 -4.53 1.27 26.97
C PRO A 221 -3.79 -0.07 26.89
N LEU A 222 -4.28 -1.13 27.55
CA LEU A 222 -3.60 -2.43 27.60
C LEU A 222 -3.54 -3.10 26.22
N CYS A 223 -4.60 -2.98 25.41
CA CYS A 223 -4.61 -3.50 24.04
C CYS A 223 -3.45 -2.92 23.23
N LYS A 224 -3.25 -1.60 23.31
CA LYS A 224 -2.13 -0.94 22.63
C LYS A 224 -0.80 -1.43 23.16
N LYS A 225 -0.62 -1.47 24.49
CA LYS A 225 0.64 -1.90 25.11
C LYS A 225 1.03 -3.32 24.74
N ILE A 226 0.08 -4.26 24.71
CA ILE A 226 0.38 -5.66 24.38
C ILE A 226 0.63 -5.83 22.88
N ILE A 227 -0.22 -5.23 22.03
CA ILE A 227 -0.15 -5.42 20.58
C ILE A 227 0.99 -4.62 19.96
N LEU A 228 1.13 -3.32 20.27
CA LEU A 228 2.21 -2.47 19.72
C LEU A 228 3.50 -2.52 20.56
N GLY A 229 3.40 -2.98 21.81
CA GLY A 229 4.47 -2.90 22.81
C GLY A 229 4.55 -1.54 23.50
N ASP A 230 5.25 -1.52 24.62
CA ASP A 230 5.62 -0.30 25.35
C ASP A 230 7.11 -0.23 25.70
N ASP A 231 7.90 -1.23 25.30
CA ASP A 231 9.33 -1.39 25.56
C ASP A 231 9.70 -1.41 27.06
N ILE A 232 8.69 -1.60 27.92
CA ILE A 232 8.84 -1.68 29.37
C ILE A 232 8.43 -3.08 29.84
N ASN A 233 7.18 -3.46 29.52
CA ASN A 233 6.61 -4.76 29.90
C ASN A 233 6.31 -5.64 28.68
N TYR A 234 6.29 -5.03 27.49
CA TYR A 234 5.93 -5.74 26.26
C TYR A 234 6.83 -5.29 25.13
N GLN A 235 7.39 -6.26 24.41
CA GLN A 235 8.30 -6.01 23.30
C GLN A 235 7.62 -5.14 22.22
N GLN A 236 8.30 -4.08 21.80
CA GLN A 236 7.80 -3.09 20.85
C GLN A 236 7.85 -3.54 19.38
N ASP A 237 6.85 -3.12 18.60
CA ASP A 237 6.91 -3.07 17.13
C ASP A 237 7.89 -1.96 16.70
N SER A 238 9.18 -2.24 16.77
CA SER A 238 10.26 -1.28 16.48
C SER A 238 10.30 -0.85 15.01
N SER A 239 9.86 -1.72 14.09
CA SER A 239 9.82 -1.43 12.65
C SER A 239 8.58 -0.66 12.21
N GLY A 240 7.58 -0.51 13.10
CA GLY A 240 6.32 0.15 12.78
C GLY A 240 5.45 -0.62 11.78
N PHE A 241 5.64 -1.94 11.70
CA PHE A 241 4.98 -2.81 10.73
C PHE A 241 3.45 -2.76 10.84
N LEU A 242 2.89 -2.76 12.06
CA LEU A 242 1.44 -2.79 12.27
C LEU A 242 0.77 -1.48 11.81
N LYS A 243 1.49 -0.35 11.93
CA LYS A 243 1.05 0.93 11.40
C LYS A 243 1.11 0.94 9.87
N MET A 244 2.20 0.43 9.30
CA MET A 244 2.38 0.33 7.86
C MET A 244 1.30 -0.56 7.22
N ILE A 245 1.09 -1.78 7.73
CA ILE A 245 0.09 -2.70 7.15
C ILE A 245 -1.34 -2.14 7.26
N ASN A 246 -1.64 -1.41 8.34
CA ASN A 246 -2.89 -0.68 8.49
C ASN A 246 -3.07 0.38 7.39
N ASN A 247 -2.03 1.17 7.14
CA ASN A 247 -2.08 2.23 6.14
C ASN A 247 -2.15 1.67 4.71
N LEU A 248 -1.36 0.65 4.41
CA LEU A 248 -1.38 -0.04 3.12
C LEU A 248 -2.76 -0.67 2.85
N PHE A 249 -3.31 -1.40 3.82
CA PHE A 249 -4.66 -1.97 3.70
C PHE A 249 -5.73 -0.88 3.47
N ASN A 250 -5.66 0.22 4.22
CA ASN A 250 -6.58 1.34 4.03
C ASN A 250 -6.41 2.00 2.66
N SER A 251 -5.18 2.04 2.12
CA SER A 251 -4.93 2.52 0.75
C SER A 251 -5.63 1.65 -0.28
N ILE A 252 -5.42 0.33 -0.22
CA ILE A 252 -6.04 -0.64 -1.13
C ILE A 252 -7.57 -0.55 -1.05
N LYS A 253 -8.12 -0.46 0.16
CA LYS A 253 -9.57 -0.49 0.42
C LYS A 253 -10.29 0.81 0.06
N HIS A 254 -9.68 1.97 0.34
CA HIS A 254 -10.39 3.25 0.36
C HIS A 254 -9.91 4.26 -0.69
N SER A 255 -8.72 4.08 -1.27
CA SER A 255 -8.16 5.05 -2.21
C SER A 255 -8.80 4.93 -3.58
N PHE A 256 -9.38 6.01 -4.08
CA PHE A 256 -9.94 6.07 -5.44
C PHE A 256 -8.87 5.87 -6.52
N ILE A 257 -7.67 6.38 -6.29
CA ILE A 257 -6.55 6.31 -7.24
C ILE A 257 -5.76 4.99 -7.14
N HIS A 258 -6.23 4.01 -6.36
CA HIS A 258 -5.58 2.71 -6.29
C HIS A 258 -5.54 2.02 -7.67
N TYR A 259 -6.57 2.19 -8.50
CA TYR A 259 -6.61 1.59 -9.83
C TYR A 259 -5.51 2.09 -10.77
N GLU A 260 -4.96 3.29 -10.54
CA GLU A 260 -3.88 3.83 -11.37
C GLU A 260 -2.59 2.99 -11.28
N VAL A 261 -2.39 2.27 -10.16
CA VAL A 261 -1.23 1.38 -10.06
C VAL A 261 -1.39 0.11 -10.89
N TYR A 262 -2.58 -0.21 -11.40
CA TYR A 262 -2.82 -1.44 -12.17
C TYR A 262 -2.04 -1.48 -13.48
N ASN A 263 -1.52 -0.34 -13.95
CA ASN A 263 -0.66 -0.23 -15.14
C ASN A 263 0.84 -0.24 -14.85
N SER A 264 1.26 -0.20 -13.58
CA SER A 264 2.67 -0.25 -13.19
C SER A 264 3.04 -1.67 -12.78
N PHE A 265 4.20 -2.20 -13.14
CA PHE A 265 4.64 -3.52 -12.66
C PHE A 265 6.09 -3.44 -12.21
N PRO A 266 6.46 -4.03 -11.08
CA PRO A 266 7.86 -4.17 -10.67
C PRO A 266 8.41 -5.46 -11.31
N PRO A 267 9.13 -5.39 -12.45
CA PRO A 267 9.60 -6.59 -13.15
C PRO A 267 10.68 -7.31 -12.33
N GLU A 268 11.47 -6.57 -11.55
CA GLU A 268 12.65 -7.13 -10.88
C GLU A 268 12.34 -7.77 -9.53
N THR A 269 11.42 -7.18 -8.77
CA THR A 269 11.15 -7.60 -7.38
C THR A 269 9.65 -7.72 -7.11
N PRO A 270 9.21 -8.77 -6.40
CA PRO A 270 7.82 -8.95 -6.06
C PRO A 270 7.41 -7.95 -4.98
N ASN A 271 6.72 -6.90 -5.39
CA ASN A 271 6.27 -5.82 -4.52
C ASN A 271 4.74 -5.68 -4.56
N VAL A 272 4.18 -5.28 -3.42
CA VAL A 272 2.83 -4.70 -3.37
C VAL A 272 2.94 -3.20 -3.52
N ILE A 273 2.13 -2.63 -4.42
CA ILE A 273 2.11 -1.19 -4.65
C ILE A 273 0.69 -0.64 -4.55
N SER A 274 0.57 0.58 -4.06
CA SER A 274 -0.71 1.28 -3.95
C SER A 274 -0.50 2.79 -3.95
N LEU A 275 -1.43 3.53 -4.55
CA LEU A 275 -1.47 4.99 -4.45
C LEU A 275 -2.57 5.40 -3.48
N TYR A 276 -2.21 6.21 -2.49
CA TYR A 276 -3.11 6.59 -1.42
C TYR A 276 -3.41 8.09 -1.41
N LYS A 277 -4.70 8.38 -1.45
CA LYS A 277 -5.24 9.64 -0.99
C LYS A 277 -6.01 9.46 0.30
N LYS A 278 -5.46 9.97 1.40
CA LYS A 278 -6.13 9.94 2.70
C LYS A 278 -7.50 10.60 2.60
N GLN A 279 -8.54 9.85 2.93
CA GLN A 279 -9.95 10.26 2.84
C GLN A 279 -10.39 10.72 1.43
N ASN A 280 -9.67 10.31 0.38
CA ASN A 280 -9.88 10.80 -1.00
C ASN A 280 -9.89 12.34 -1.08
N ASP A 281 -9.09 12.99 -0.23
CA ASP A 281 -8.97 14.45 -0.23
C ASP A 281 -7.97 14.92 -1.31
N PHE A 282 -8.50 15.38 -2.43
CA PHE A 282 -7.76 15.97 -3.55
C PHE A 282 -7.53 17.49 -3.41
N SER A 283 -7.85 18.09 -2.26
CA SER A 283 -7.58 19.52 -2.00
C SER A 283 -6.07 19.80 -1.92
N SER A 284 -5.32 18.89 -1.30
CA SER A 284 -3.86 18.88 -1.32
C SER A 284 -3.36 18.09 -2.54
N GLY A 285 -2.24 18.45 -3.15
CA GLY A 285 -1.62 17.65 -4.22
C GLY A 285 -0.89 16.39 -3.73
N LYS A 286 -0.85 16.14 -2.40
CA LYS A 286 -0.01 15.11 -1.78
C LYS A 286 -0.57 13.70 -2.00
N VAL A 287 0.18 12.83 -2.64
CA VAL A 287 -0.16 11.41 -2.83
C VAL A 287 0.89 10.55 -2.14
N ILE A 288 0.47 9.50 -1.43
CA ILE A 288 1.42 8.54 -0.87
C ILE A 288 1.53 7.38 -1.84
N PHE A 289 2.74 7.04 -2.24
CA PHE A 289 3.03 5.87 -3.06
C PHE A 289 3.60 4.78 -2.16
N PHE A 290 2.79 3.77 -1.90
CA PHE A 290 3.24 2.57 -1.23
C PHE A 290 3.95 1.67 -2.24
N ASN A 291 5.18 1.29 -1.92
CA ASN A 291 5.97 0.36 -2.70
C ASN A 291 6.73 -0.53 -1.73
N HIS A 292 6.20 -1.71 -1.44
CA HIS A 292 6.75 -2.58 -0.41
C HIS A 292 7.13 -3.92 -1.01
N SER A 293 8.36 -4.35 -0.74
CA SER A 293 8.77 -5.72 -1.02
C SER A 293 7.91 -6.72 -0.23
N LEU A 294 7.36 -7.71 -0.92
CA LEU A 294 6.56 -8.76 -0.27
C LEU A 294 7.40 -9.58 0.71
N PHE A 295 8.69 -9.77 0.43
CA PHE A 295 9.61 -10.44 1.37
C PHE A 295 9.69 -9.66 2.68
N GLN A 296 9.95 -8.35 2.61
CA GLN A 296 10.01 -7.48 3.78
C GLN A 296 8.71 -7.55 4.60
N ILE A 297 7.56 -7.47 3.92
CA ILE A 297 6.24 -7.62 4.57
C ILE A 297 6.11 -8.96 5.29
N MET A 298 6.52 -10.05 4.65
CA MET A 298 6.36 -11.39 5.21
C MET A 298 7.27 -11.62 6.43
N PHE A 299 8.50 -11.10 6.42
CA PHE A 299 9.36 -11.13 7.62
C PHE A 299 8.79 -10.26 8.75
N GLY A 300 8.28 -9.06 8.41
CA GLY A 300 7.56 -8.21 9.36
C GLY A 300 6.34 -8.89 9.97
N PHE A 301 5.57 -9.62 9.16
CA PHE A 301 4.41 -10.39 9.59
C PHE A 301 4.79 -11.47 10.61
N LYS A 302 5.76 -12.32 10.28
CA LYS A 302 6.22 -13.40 11.17
C LYS A 302 6.76 -12.87 12.50
N SER A 303 7.63 -11.87 12.43
CA SER A 303 8.22 -11.25 13.60
C SER A 303 7.14 -10.65 14.52
N ASN A 304 6.21 -9.88 13.95
CA ASN A 304 5.13 -9.28 14.74
C ASN A 304 4.11 -10.28 15.26
N PHE A 305 3.80 -11.35 14.52
CA PHE A 305 2.95 -12.42 15.02
C PHE A 305 3.56 -13.05 16.27
N ASN A 306 4.81 -13.52 16.19
CA ASN A 306 5.50 -14.14 17.32
C ASN A 306 5.64 -13.18 18.51
N ARG A 307 6.01 -11.92 18.25
CA ARG A 307 6.11 -10.86 19.26
C ARG A 307 4.79 -10.66 20.02
N ILE A 308 3.67 -10.51 19.30
CA ILE A 308 2.36 -10.31 19.91
C ILE A 308 1.96 -11.52 20.75
N ILE A 309 2.14 -12.74 20.23
CA ILE A 309 1.84 -13.97 20.97
C ILE A 309 2.65 -14.03 22.27
N ASN A 310 3.93 -13.65 22.25
CA ASN A 310 4.77 -13.60 23.43
C ASN A 310 4.30 -12.54 24.44
N ASN A 311 3.99 -11.33 23.98
CA ASN A 311 3.46 -10.27 24.85
C ASN A 311 2.12 -10.68 25.51
N GLN A 312 1.23 -11.35 24.77
CA GLN A 312 -0.03 -11.86 25.32
C GLN A 312 0.20 -12.93 26.39
N LYS A 313 1.17 -13.83 26.19
CA LYS A 313 1.55 -14.81 27.21
C LYS A 313 2.13 -14.14 28.45
N GLU A 314 3.01 -13.18 28.27
CA GLU A 314 3.62 -12.42 29.37
C GLU A 314 2.55 -11.74 30.22
N PHE A 315 1.56 -11.11 29.59
CA PHE A 315 0.39 -10.56 30.30
C PHE A 315 -0.36 -11.62 31.12
N LEU A 316 -0.62 -12.79 30.54
CA LEU A 316 -1.33 -13.88 31.22
C LEU A 316 -0.53 -14.50 32.38
N LEU A 317 0.80 -14.53 32.27
CA LEU A 317 1.69 -15.02 33.33
C LEU A 317 1.71 -14.06 34.51
N ASN A 318 1.79 -12.75 34.25
CA ASN A 318 1.83 -11.71 35.27
C ASN A 318 0.47 -11.45 35.97
N ARG A 319 -0.61 -12.09 35.48
CA ARG A 319 -1.95 -12.01 36.07
C ARG A 319 -2.23 -13.11 37.10
N LYS A 320 -1.41 -14.17 37.12
CA LYS A 320 -1.44 -15.22 38.15
C LYS A 320 -0.63 -14.78 39.35
#